data_AF-A0A0G4NHZ7-F1
#
_entry.id   AF-A0A0G4NHZ7-F1
#
_cell.length_a   1.000
_cell.length_b   1.000
_cell.length_c   1.000
_cell.angle_alpha   90.00
_cell.angle_beta   90.00
_cell.angle_gamma   90.00
#
_symmetry.space_group_name_H-M   'P 1'
#
loop_
_entity.id
_entity.type
_entity.pdbx_description
1 polymer ?
#
loop_
_entity_poly.entity_id
_entity_poly.type
_entity_poly.pdbx_seq_one_letter_code
_entity_poly.pdbx_strand_id
1 'polypeptide(L)'
;MAGRGVLLAGGPGTGKTALALAISQELGTKIPFCPIVGSEIYSTEVKKTEILMENFRRAIGLKVRETKEVYEGEVTELTPEEAENPLGGYGKTISTLLIGLKSAKGQKKLRLDPSIYEAIQKE
;
A
#
# COMPACT_ATOMS: atom_id res chain seq x y z
N MET A 1 16.78 -1.39 23.80
CA MET A 1 18.17 -1.18 23.35
C MET A 1 18.21 -1.20 21.83
N ALA A 2 18.46 -0.08 21.18
CA ALA A 2 18.66 0.03 19.74
C ALA A 2 20.05 0.62 19.45
N GLY A 3 20.54 0.51 18.21
CA GLY A 3 21.84 1.09 17.82
C GLY A 3 23.06 0.27 18.24
N ARG A 4 22.95 -1.06 18.32
CA ARG A 4 24.08 -1.96 18.60
C ARG A 4 24.68 -2.50 17.30
N GLY A 5 26.00 -2.59 17.25
CA GLY A 5 26.73 -3.22 16.15
C GLY A 5 27.21 -4.63 16.52
N VAL A 6 27.35 -5.48 15.51
CA VAL A 6 27.97 -6.81 15.61
C VAL A 6 29.07 -6.91 14.56
N LEU A 7 30.26 -7.36 14.96
CA LEU A 7 31.39 -7.60 14.06
C LEU A 7 31.62 -9.10 13.91
N LEU A 8 31.56 -9.61 12.68
CA LEU A 8 31.94 -10.99 12.35
C LEU A 8 33.39 -11.00 11.84
N ALA A 9 34.32 -11.52 12.66
CA ALA A 9 35.74 -11.58 12.34
C ALA A 9 36.17 -13.02 11.96
N GLY A 10 37.07 -13.14 10.97
CA GLY A 10 37.61 -14.41 10.50
C GLY A 10 38.14 -14.32 9.07
N GLY A 11 38.98 -15.27 8.64
CA GLY A 11 39.55 -15.32 7.28
C GLY A 11 38.51 -15.46 6.16
N PRO A 12 38.88 -15.28 4.88
CA PRO A 12 37.96 -15.51 3.76
C PRO A 12 37.44 -16.97 3.76
N GLY A 13 36.19 -17.18 3.36
CA GLY A 13 35.59 -18.53 3.30
C GLY A 13 35.10 -19.12 4.63
N THR A 14 35.26 -18.44 5.76
CA THR A 14 34.85 -18.96 7.09
C THR A 14 33.36 -18.78 7.42
N GLY A 15 32.48 -18.67 6.41
CA GLY A 15 31.02 -18.64 6.63
C GLY A 15 30.41 -17.36 7.20
N LYS A 16 31.14 -16.25 7.32
CA LYS A 16 30.61 -14.96 7.85
C LYS A 16 29.31 -14.51 7.17
N THR A 17 29.30 -14.53 5.84
CA THR A 17 28.11 -14.15 5.05
C THR A 17 26.99 -15.17 5.20
N ALA A 18 27.32 -16.46 5.31
CA ALA A 18 26.34 -17.51 5.53
C ALA A 18 25.64 -17.35 6.90
N LEU A 19 26.38 -16.98 7.94
CA LEU A 19 25.82 -16.65 9.25
C LEU A 19 24.87 -15.45 9.19
N ALA A 20 25.24 -14.37 8.49
CA ALA A 20 24.36 -13.21 8.31
C ALA A 20 23.05 -13.57 7.58
N LEU A 21 23.15 -14.40 6.54
CA LEU A 21 21.97 -14.88 5.80
C LEU A 21 21.10 -15.82 6.66
N ALA A 22 21.71 -16.70 7.44
CA ALA A 22 20.98 -17.57 8.37
C ALA A 22 20.19 -16.74 9.40
N ILE A 23 20.78 -15.68 9.95
CA ILE A 23 20.08 -14.75 10.85
C ILE A 23 18.89 -14.10 10.14
N SER A 24 19.06 -13.66 8.89
CA SER A 24 17.95 -13.09 8.11
C SER A 24 16.81 -14.08 7.89
N GLN A 25 17.13 -15.35 7.63
CA GLN A 25 16.12 -16.39 7.39
C GLN A 25 15.39 -16.74 8.68
N GLU A 26 16.09 -16.82 9.80
CA GLU A 26 15.51 -17.10 11.12
C GLU A 26 14.53 -15.99 11.56
N LEU A 27 14.84 -14.73 11.25
CA LEU A 27 13.94 -13.59 11.49
C LEU A 27 12.67 -13.60 10.61
N GLY A 28 12.72 -14.28 9.47
CA GLY A 28 11.63 -14.43 8.52
C GLY A 28 11.40 -13.23 7.59
N THR A 29 10.53 -13.42 6.59
CA THR A 29 10.34 -12.49 5.46
C THR A 29 9.68 -11.16 5.81
N LYS A 30 9.11 -11.05 7.02
CA LYS A 30 8.43 -9.82 7.48
C LYS A 30 9.38 -8.82 8.13
N ILE A 31 10.62 -9.22 8.40
CA ILE A 31 11.66 -8.36 8.98
C ILE A 31 12.64 -8.01 7.86
N PRO A 32 12.87 -6.71 7.58
CA PRO A 32 13.77 -6.31 6.51
C PRO A 32 15.22 -6.67 6.83
N PHE A 33 15.91 -7.19 5.83
CA PHE A 33 17.35 -7.44 5.85
C PHE A 33 17.97 -6.80 4.61
N CYS A 34 18.89 -5.85 4.83
CA CYS A 34 19.53 -5.08 3.76
C CYS A 34 21.02 -5.42 3.71
N PRO A 35 21.45 -6.41 2.92
CA PRO A 35 22.86 -6.69 2.69
C PRO A 35 23.45 -5.59 1.81
N ILE A 36 24.55 -4.99 2.26
CA ILE A 36 25.31 -4.00 1.49
C ILE A 36 26.79 -4.38 1.43
N VAL A 37 27.44 -4.09 0.32
CA VAL A 37 28.90 -4.22 0.16
C VAL A 37 29.53 -2.86 0.36
N GLY A 38 30.67 -2.80 1.06
CA GLY A 38 31.32 -1.52 1.38
C GLY A 38 31.68 -0.65 0.16
N SER A 39 31.87 -1.25 -1.01
CA SER A 39 32.11 -0.54 -2.28
C SER A 39 30.87 0.18 -2.82
N GLU A 40 29.66 -0.26 -2.46
CA GLU A 40 28.39 0.33 -2.92
C GLU A 40 28.13 1.71 -2.30
N ILE A 41 28.86 2.08 -1.24
CA ILE A 41 28.74 3.38 -0.58
C ILE A 41 29.35 4.51 -1.45
N TYR A 42 30.19 4.17 -2.42
CA TYR A 42 30.87 5.14 -3.27
C TYR A 42 30.01 5.47 -4.49
N SER A 43 29.54 6.71 -4.56
CA SER A 43 28.79 7.26 -5.70
C SER A 43 29.36 8.61 -6.14
N THR A 44 29.22 8.92 -7.42
CA THR A 44 29.55 10.22 -8.02
C THR A 44 28.45 11.26 -7.81
N GLU A 45 27.20 10.81 -7.63
CA GLU A 45 26.01 11.67 -7.59
C GLU A 45 25.56 11.96 -6.16
N VAL A 46 25.72 10.99 -5.26
CA VAL A 46 25.19 11.03 -3.91
C VAL A 46 26.33 10.94 -2.88
N LYS A 47 26.22 11.73 -1.81
CA LYS A 47 27.21 11.70 -0.72
C LYS A 47 27.19 10.33 -0.03
N LYS A 48 28.38 9.83 0.33
CA LYS A 48 28.58 8.56 1.06
C LYS A 48 27.68 8.42 2.29
N THR A 49 27.49 9.51 3.03
CA THR A 49 26.64 9.54 4.23
C THR A 49 25.16 9.37 3.91
N GLU A 50 24.69 9.90 2.78
CA GLU A 50 23.27 9.76 2.39
C GLU A 50 22.99 8.33 1.94
N ILE A 51 23.90 7.70 1.20
CA ILE A 51 23.77 6.28 0.83
C ILE A 51 23.70 5.39 2.07
N LEU A 52 24.52 5.67 3.09
CA LEU A 52 24.43 4.97 4.37
C LEU A 52 23.08 5.18 5.04
N MET A 53 22.59 6.43 5.11
CA MET A 53 21.30 6.75 5.72
C MET A 53 20.12 6.11 4.97
N GLU A 54 20.18 6.07 3.64
CA GLU A 54 19.19 5.39 2.81
C GLU A 54 19.12 3.89 3.13
N ASN A 55 20.28 3.22 3.20
CA ASN A 55 20.33 1.80 3.54
C ASN A 55 19.84 1.53 4.98
N PHE A 56 20.08 2.44 5.93
CA PHE A 56 19.45 2.37 7.25
C PHE A 56 17.92 2.47 7.17
N ARG A 57 17.36 3.39 6.36
CA ARG A 57 15.90 3.48 6.15
C ARG A 57 15.34 2.20 5.53
N ARG A 58 16.04 1.61 4.55
CA ARG A 58 15.65 0.34 3.92
C ARG A 58 15.65 -0.84 4.90
N ALA A 59 16.54 -0.82 5.89
CA ALA A 59 16.63 -1.83 6.94
C ALA A 59 15.61 -1.64 8.09
N ILE A 60 14.78 -0.59 8.04
CA ILE A 60 13.76 -0.31 9.07
C ILE A 60 12.38 -0.53 8.47
N GLY A 61 11.67 -1.53 8.99
CA GLY A 61 10.32 -1.88 8.54
C GLY A 61 9.26 -1.28 9.44
N LEU A 62 8.28 -0.58 8.87
CA LEU A 62 7.08 -0.14 9.57
C LEU A 62 5.91 -1.02 9.14
N LYS A 63 5.26 -1.68 10.11
CA LYS A 63 4.05 -2.48 9.85
C LYS A 63 2.82 -1.75 10.34
N VAL A 64 2.04 -1.23 9.41
CA VAL A 64 0.75 -0.60 9.69
C VAL A 64 -0.37 -1.61 9.46
N ARG A 65 -1.36 -1.62 10.34
CA ARG A 65 -2.59 -2.38 10.18
C ARG A 65 -3.74 -1.40 10.07
N GLU A 66 -4.46 -1.46 8.96
CA GLU A 66 -5.65 -0.65 8.71
C GLU A 66 -6.80 -1.56 8.28
N THR A 67 -8.01 -1.20 8.70
CA THR A 67 -9.25 -1.83 8.25
C THR A 67 -9.81 -1.00 7.11
N LYS A 68 -10.00 -1.61 5.94
CA LYS A 68 -10.65 -0.98 4.79
C LYS A 68 -11.98 -1.66 4.54
N GLU A 69 -13.06 -0.90 4.71
CA GLU A 69 -14.39 -1.34 4.29
C GLU A 69 -14.58 -0.96 2.82
N VAL A 70 -14.85 -1.96 1.99
CA VAL A 70 -15.06 -1.78 0.54
C VAL A 70 -16.35 -2.47 0.11
N TYR A 71 -17.04 -1.84 -0.84
CA TYR A 71 -18.05 -2.52 -1.62
C TYR A 71 -17.39 -3.09 -2.88
N GLU A 72 -17.44 -4.41 -3.06
CA GLU A 72 -16.90 -5.10 -4.22
C GLU A 72 -17.96 -5.95 -4.92
N GLY A 73 -17.86 -6.03 -6.25
CA GLY A 73 -18.75 -6.85 -7.08
C GLY A 73 -18.82 -6.33 -8.51
N GLU A 74 -19.36 -7.17 -9.40
CA GLU A 74 -19.75 -6.79 -10.75
C GLU A 74 -20.99 -5.90 -10.70
N VAL A 75 -20.99 -4.81 -11.46
CA VAL A 75 -22.14 -3.90 -11.56
C VAL A 75 -23.25 -4.59 -12.37
N THR A 76 -24.39 -4.84 -11.75
CA THR A 76 -25.57 -5.42 -12.42
C THR A 76 -26.64 -4.38 -12.74
N GLU A 77 -26.74 -3.34 -11.92
CA GLU A 77 -27.73 -2.27 -12.05
C GLU A 77 -27.07 -0.93 -11.71
N LEU A 78 -27.40 0.11 -12.48
CA LEU A 78 -26.95 1.49 -12.25
C LEU A 78 -28.11 2.42 -12.59
N THR A 79 -28.86 2.84 -11.59
CA THR A 79 -30.11 3.59 -11.79
C THR A 79 -30.09 4.87 -10.96
N PRO A 80 -30.07 6.07 -11.60
CA PRO A 80 -30.22 7.32 -10.88
C PRO A 80 -31.69 7.53 -10.44
N GLU A 81 -31.90 7.95 -9.20
CA GLU A 81 -33.18 8.42 -8.68
C GLU A 81 -33.23 9.95 -8.73
N GLU A 82 -34.13 10.46 -9.55
CA GLU A 82 -34.38 11.88 -9.72
C GLU A 82 -35.36 12.40 -8.66
N ALA A 83 -35.05 13.53 -8.05
CA ALA A 83 -35.98 14.26 -7.18
C ALA A 83 -36.30 15.65 -7.77
N GLU A 84 -37.46 16.18 -7.37
CA GLU A 84 -37.83 17.56 -7.67
C GLU A 84 -36.93 18.51 -6.92
N ASN A 85 -36.39 19.49 -7.65
CA ASN A 85 -35.41 20.41 -7.13
C ASN A 85 -36.11 21.50 -6.27
N PRO A 86 -35.88 21.57 -4.94
CA PRO A 86 -36.61 22.50 -4.06
C PRO A 86 -36.31 23.99 -4.36
N LEU A 87 -35.23 24.26 -5.10
CA LEU A 87 -34.73 25.60 -5.43
C LEU A 87 -35.28 26.18 -6.75
N GLY A 88 -36.29 25.54 -7.35
CA GLY A 88 -37.20 26.19 -8.31
C GLY A 88 -36.51 26.90 -9.48
N GLY A 89 -35.85 26.15 -10.36
CA GLY A 89 -35.29 26.71 -11.60
C GLY A 89 -34.41 25.71 -12.34
N TYR A 90 -35.02 25.00 -13.29
CA TYR A 90 -34.44 24.05 -14.26
C TYR A 90 -34.00 22.66 -13.73
N GLY A 91 -34.69 21.65 -14.24
CA GLY A 91 -34.23 20.25 -14.28
C GLY A 91 -34.60 19.42 -13.05
N LYS A 92 -34.81 18.12 -13.31
CA LYS A 92 -34.78 17.11 -12.27
C LYS A 92 -33.33 16.92 -11.83
N THR A 93 -33.09 16.86 -10.53
CA THR A 93 -31.74 16.63 -9.98
C THR A 93 -31.63 15.19 -9.52
N ILE A 94 -30.52 14.53 -9.82
CA ILE A 94 -30.26 13.18 -9.29
C ILE A 94 -30.01 13.31 -7.79
N SER A 95 -30.86 12.68 -7.01
CA SER A 95 -30.86 12.72 -5.54
C SER A 95 -30.19 11.51 -4.90
N THR A 96 -30.20 10.36 -5.57
CA THR A 96 -29.53 9.14 -5.10
C THR A 96 -29.18 8.26 -6.29
N LEU A 97 -28.07 7.52 -6.20
CA LEU A 97 -27.70 6.52 -7.19
C LEU A 97 -27.92 5.12 -6.61
N LEU A 98 -28.74 4.30 -7.27
CA LEU A 98 -28.90 2.90 -6.95
C LEU A 98 -27.90 2.06 -7.75
N ILE A 99 -26.98 1.38 -7.06
CA ILE A 99 -26.04 0.44 -7.68
C ILE A 99 -26.33 -0.98 -7.19
N GLY A 100 -26.55 -1.91 -8.12
CA GLY A 100 -26.54 -3.34 -7.84
C GLY A 100 -25.13 -3.90 -8.01
N LEU A 101 -24.55 -4.47 -6.95
CA LEU A 101 -23.28 -5.18 -6.99
C LEU A 101 -23.51 -6.67 -6.78
N LYS A 102 -22.97 -7.50 -7.68
CA LYS A 102 -23.00 -8.95 -7.60
C LYS A 102 -21.60 -9.51 -7.40
N SER A 103 -21.44 -10.29 -6.33
CA SER A 103 -20.24 -11.08 -6.06
C SER A 103 -20.54 -12.57 -6.27
N ALA A 104 -19.51 -13.41 -6.21
CA ALA A 104 -19.66 -14.87 -6.27
C ALA A 104 -20.57 -15.44 -5.16
N LYS A 105 -20.73 -14.71 -4.03
CA LYS A 105 -21.50 -15.17 -2.86
C LYS A 105 -22.93 -14.61 -2.81
N GLY A 106 -23.27 -13.67 -3.68
CA GLY A 106 -24.58 -13.03 -3.67
C GLY A 106 -24.57 -11.63 -4.26
N GLN A 107 -25.75 -11.03 -4.31
CA GLN A 107 -25.97 -9.70 -4.86
C GLN A 107 -26.53 -8.75 -3.78
N LYS A 108 -26.16 -7.48 -3.85
CA LYS A 108 -26.65 -6.42 -2.95
C LYS A 108 -26.92 -5.16 -3.75
N LYS A 109 -28.06 -4.52 -3.47
CA LYS A 109 -28.38 -3.17 -3.97
C LYS A 109 -27.95 -2.13 -2.95
N LEU A 110 -27.27 -1.09 -3.40
CA LEU A 110 -26.71 0.00 -2.62
C LEU A 110 -27.34 1.31 -3.05
N ARG A 111 -27.66 2.16 -2.08
CA ARG A 111 -28.01 3.57 -2.30
C ARG A 111 -26.78 4.40 -2.02
N LEU A 112 -26.32 5.13 -3.02
CA LEU A 112 -25.08 5.89 -3.01
C LEU A 112 -25.35 7.37 -3.29
N ASP A 113 -24.42 8.20 -2.87
CA ASP A 113 -24.47 9.65 -3.08
C ASP A 113 -24.43 10.00 -4.59
N PRO A 114 -25.18 11.01 -5.05
CA PRO A 114 -25.18 11.44 -6.46
C PRO A 114 -23.81 11.81 -7.02
N SER A 115 -22.87 12.27 -6.19
CA SER A 115 -21.50 12.60 -6.64
C SER A 115 -20.78 11.40 -7.28
N ILE A 116 -21.15 10.18 -6.90
CA ILE A 116 -20.59 8.96 -7.49
C ILE A 116 -21.07 8.80 -8.95
N TYR A 117 -22.28 9.25 -9.28
CA TYR A 117 -22.78 9.22 -10.66
C TYR A 117 -21.95 10.13 -11.57
N GLU A 118 -21.60 11.32 -11.10
CA GLU A 118 -20.72 12.24 -11.84
C GLU A 118 -19.31 11.68 -12.00
N ALA A 119 -18.80 10.95 -11.01
CA ALA A 119 -17.50 10.30 -11.09
C ALA A 119 -17.49 9.19 -12.14
N ILE A 120 -18.56 8.39 -12.22
CA ILE A 120 -18.71 7.32 -13.22
C ILE A 120 -18.82 7.88 -14.64
N GLN A 121 -19.50 9.03 -14.84
CA GLN A 121 -19.61 9.66 -16.17
C GLN A 121 -18.29 10.25 -16.70
N LYS A 122 -17.30 10.47 -15.82
CA LYS A 122 -16.00 11.04 -16.20
C LYS A 122 -14.96 10.00 -16.62
N GLU A 123 -15.22 8.72 -16.36
CA GLU A 123 -14.43 7.58 -16.90
C GLU A 123 -14.91 7.18 -18.30
#